data_AF-A0A1H3SNT8-F1
#
_entry.id   AF-A0A1H3SNT8-F1
#
_cell.length_a   1.000
_cell.length_b   1.000
_cell.length_c   1.000
_cell.angle_alpha   90.00
_cell.angle_beta   90.00
_cell.angle_gamma   90.00
#
_symmetry.space_group_name_H-M   'P 1'
#
loop_
_entity.id
_entity.type
_entity.pdbx_description
1 polymer ?
#
loop_
_entity_poly.entity_id
_entity_poly.type
_entity_poly.pdbx_seq_one_letter_code
_entity_poly.pdbx_strand_id
1 'polypeptide(L)' 'MKLGYPVSRKRIARIMKRNNLISNYTIAHYKVHKTACNEADTPNLVDRDFNNRERLEVAVSDLTYVRVGSRWNYVCS' A
#
# COMPACT_ATOMS: atom_id res chain seq x y z
N MET A 1 19.41 2.13 -14.24
CA MET A 1 20.74 1.83 -14.82
C MET A 1 20.55 1.31 -16.25
N LYS A 2 20.55 2.19 -17.26
CA LYS A 2 20.70 1.77 -18.66
C LYS A 2 22.20 1.71 -18.92
N LEU A 3 22.87 0.62 -18.55
CA LEU A 3 24.18 0.35 -19.15
C LEU A 3 23.90 0.11 -20.64
N GLY A 4 24.50 0.93 -21.50
CA GLY A 4 24.27 1.00 -22.96
C GLY A 4 24.67 -0.25 -23.75
N TYR A 5 24.48 -1.45 -23.19
CA TYR A 5 24.69 -2.70 -23.89
C TYR A 5 23.47 -3.05 -24.74
N PRO A 6 23.61 -3.20 -26.06
CA PRO A 6 22.52 -3.59 -26.96
C PRO A 6 22.25 -5.10 -26.84
N VAL A 7 21.66 -5.52 -25.72
CA VAL A 7 21.30 -6.91 -25.46
C VAL A 7 19.82 -7.05 -25.16
N SER A 8 19.17 -8.02 -25.82
CA SER A 8 17.76 -8.29 -25.59
C SER A 8 17.52 -8.94 -24.23
N ARG A 9 16.33 -8.72 -23.66
CA ARG A 9 15.89 -9.33 -22.39
C ARG A 9 16.01 -10.87 -22.41
N LYS A 10 15.74 -11.50 -23.56
CA LYS A 10 15.88 -12.97 -23.75
C LYS A 10 17.33 -13.43 -23.63
N ARG A 11 18.30 -12.65 -24.14
CA ARG A 11 19.73 -12.96 -24.04
C ARG A 11 20.20 -12.85 -22.60
N ILE A 12 19.80 -11.80 -21.88
CA ILE A 12 20.09 -11.62 -20.46
C ILE A 12 19.55 -12.81 -19.65
N ALA A 13 18.30 -13.21 -19.85
CA ALA A 13 17.70 -14.34 -19.15
C ALA A 13 18.45 -15.67 -19.37
N ARG A 14 18.90 -15.95 -20.61
CA ARG A 14 19.72 -17.14 -20.92
C ARG A 14 21.07 -17.13 -20.22
N ILE A 15 21.74 -15.96 -20.19
CA ILE A 15 23.03 -15.80 -19.51
C ILE A 15 22.85 -15.99 -17.99
N MET A 16 21.82 -15.40 -17.40
CA MET A 16 21.50 -15.58 -15.98
C MET A 16 21.26 -17.05 -15.63
N LYS A 17 20.46 -17.75 -16.44
CA LYS A 17 20.20 -19.19 -16.26
C LYS A 17 21.48 -20.03 -16.35
N ARG A 18 22.38 -19.74 -17.30
CA ARG A 18 23.66 -20.46 -17.45
C ARG A 18 24.59 -20.28 -16.25
N ASN A 19 24.51 -19.15 -15.57
CA ASN A 19 25.36 -18.82 -14.42
C ASN A 19 24.64 -19.04 -13.08
N ASN A 20 23.47 -19.69 -13.05
CA ASN A 20 22.64 -19.85 -11.85
C ASN A 20 22.34 -18.53 -11.11
N LEU A 21 22.20 -17.44 -11.85
CA LEU A 21 21.88 -16.12 -11.29
C LEU A 21 20.37 -15.96 -11.19
N ILE A 22 19.90 -15.56 -10.01
CA ILE A 22 18.51 -15.19 -9.75
C ILE A 22 18.40 -13.68 -9.67
N SER A 23 17.37 -13.11 -10.30
CA SER A 23 17.11 -11.67 -10.23
C SER A 23 16.64 -11.31 -8.82
N ASN A 24 17.21 -10.28 -8.20
CA ASN A 24 16.70 -9.81 -6.91
C ASN A 24 15.24 -9.33 -7.02
N TYR A 25 14.81 -8.89 -8.20
CA TYR A 25 13.43 -8.47 -8.47
C TYR A 25 12.39 -9.61 -8.49
N THR A 26 12.81 -10.87 -8.63
CA THR A 26 11.88 -12.01 -8.58
C THR A 26 11.51 -12.41 -7.15
N ILE A 27 12.14 -11.79 -6.15
CA ILE A 27 11.84 -12.03 -4.75
C ILE A 27 10.87 -10.93 -4.31
N ALA A 28 9.65 -11.32 -3.90
CA ALA A 28 8.69 -10.41 -3.30
C ALA A 28 9.16 -10.02 -1.90
N HIS A 29 9.95 -8.95 -1.82
CA HIS A 29 10.42 -8.39 -0.55
C HIS A 29 9.33 -7.54 0.09
N TYR A 30 8.21 -8.14 0.50
CA TYR A 30 7.29 -7.46 1.41
C TYR A 30 7.76 -7.71 2.85
N LYS A 31 8.55 -6.78 3.38
CA LYS A 31 8.91 -6.76 4.80
C LYS A 31 7.89 -5.90 5.52
N VAL A 32 7.08 -6.51 6.39
CA VAL A 32 6.19 -5.74 7.28
C VAL A 32 7.06 -4.89 8.18
N HIS A 33 7.12 -3.59 7.89
CA HIS A 33 7.68 -2.61 8.80
C HIS A 33 6.63 -2.39 9.89
N LYS A 34 6.78 -3.08 11.03
CA LYS A 34 6.02 -2.76 12.24
C LYS A 34 6.47 -1.39 12.72
N THR A 35 5.78 -0.34 12.30
CA THR A 35 5.88 0.96 12.95
C THR A 35 5.11 0.87 14.26
N ALA A 36 5.58 1.56 15.30
CA ALA A 36 4.75 1.82 16.48
C ALA A 36 3.44 2.50 16.03
N CYS A 37 2.39 2.37 16.84
CA CYS A 37 1.15 3.10 16.59
C CYS A 37 1.49 4.58 16.40
N ASN A 38 0.84 5.23 15.43
CA ASN A 38 1.09 6.65 15.20
C ASN A 38 0.44 7.46 16.33
N GLU A 39 1.12 7.54 17.47
CA GLU A 39 0.77 8.40 18.61
C GLU A 39 1.22 9.85 18.36
N ALA A 40 1.20 10.29 17.11
CA ALA A 40 1.38 11.70 16.80
C ALA A 40 0.28 12.48 17.53
N ASP A 41 0.69 13.51 18.28
CA ASP A 41 -0.22 14.46 18.90
C ASP A 41 -0.88 15.29 17.81
N THR A 42 -1.95 14.73 17.23
CA THR A 42 -2.74 15.38 16.19
C THR A 42 -3.92 16.09 16.85
N PRO A 43 -4.09 17.41 16.65
CA PRO A 43 -5.21 18.13 17.22
C PRO A 43 -6.53 17.60 16.66
N ASN A 44 -7.54 17.44 17.52
CA ASN A 44 -8.91 17.10 17.13
C ASN A 44 -9.60 18.34 16.52
N LEU A 45 -9.19 18.76 15.32
CA LEU A 45 -9.71 19.96 14.63
C LEU A 45 -11.22 19.90 14.36
N VAL A 46 -11.76 18.69 14.25
CA VAL A 46 -13.19 18.46 13.98
C VAL A 46 -14.01 18.54 15.27
N ASP A 47 -13.37 18.48 16.43
CA ASP A 47 -14.00 18.48 17.75
C ASP A 47 -15.12 17.42 17.85
N ARG A 48 -14.72 16.16 17.62
CA ARG A 48 -15.60 14.97 17.61
C ARG A 48 -16.18 14.59 18.99
N ASP A 49 -16.70 15.56 19.75
CA ASP A 49 -17.55 15.30 20.89
C ASP A 49 -19.02 15.28 20.44
N PHE A 50 -19.66 14.13 20.66
CA PHE A 50 -21.05 13.87 20.28
C PHE A 50 -21.96 13.65 21.49
N ASN A 51 -21.44 13.77 22.72
CA ASN A 51 -22.20 13.41 23.93
C ASN A 51 -23.29 14.43 24.28
N ASN A 52 -23.19 15.67 23.78
CA ASN A 52 -24.14 16.76 24.07
C ASN A 52 -24.87 17.26 22.81
N ARG A 53 -25.39 16.32 22.01
CA ARG A 53 -26.04 16.61 20.72
C ARG A 53 -27.41 15.94 20.65
N GLU A 54 -28.32 16.51 19.86
CA GLU A 54 -29.62 15.92 19.61
C GLU A 54 -29.51 14.65 18.76
N ARG A 55 -30.50 13.76 18.89
CA ARG A 55 -30.54 12.52 18.11
C ARG A 55 -30.63 12.84 16.61
N LEU A 56 -29.75 12.24 15.81
CA LEU A 56 -29.61 12.45 14.36
C LEU A 56 -29.08 13.84 13.95
N GLU A 57 -28.54 14.63 14.87
CA GLU A 57 -27.91 15.92 14.55
C GLU A 57 -26.62 15.76 13.72
N VAL A 58 -25.92 14.62 13.88
CA VAL A 58 -24.66 14.34 13.19
C VAL A 58 -24.70 12.98 12.52
N ALA A 59 -24.26 12.93 11.25
CA ALA A 59 -23.95 11.69 10.54
C ALA A 59 -22.43 11.56 10.42
N VAL A 60 -21.88 10.43 10.88
CA VAL A 60 -20.47 10.08 10.75
C VAL A 60 -20.37 8.87 9.83
N SER A 61 -19.57 8.98 8.78
CA SER A 61 -19.34 7.89 7.85
C SER A 61 -17.85 7.56 7.75
N ASP A 62 -17.53 6.27 7.78
CA ASP A 62 -16.16 5.79 7.68
C ASP A 62 -15.82 5.43 6.22
N LEU A 63 -14.59 5.74 5.82
CA LEU A 63 -14.06 5.33 4.53
C LEU A 63 -13.37 3.98 4.67
N THR A 64 -13.99 2.94 4.12
CA THR A 64 -13.47 1.57 4.18
C THR A 64 -12.97 1.11 2.82
N TYR A 65 -11.77 0.50 2.83
CA TYR A 65 -11.21 -0.15 1.65
C TYR A 65 -11.76 -1.56 1.51
N VAL A 66 -12.42 -1.85 0.38
CA VAL A 66 -12.99 -3.17 0.10
C VAL A 66 -12.41 -3.76 -1.18
N ARG A 67 -12.24 -5.09 -1.18
CA ARG A 67 -11.76 -5.83 -2.35
C ARG A 67 -12.95 -6.36 -3.14
N VAL A 68 -13.08 -5.96 -4.40
CA VAL A 68 -14.11 -6.48 -5.31
C VAL A 68 -13.42 -7.05 -6.54
N GLY A 69 -13.50 -8.37 -6.70
CA GLY A 69 -12.73 -9.10 -7.70
C GLY A 69 -11.22 -8.86 -7.55
N SER A 70 -10.57 -8.41 -8.61
CA SER A 70 -9.13 -8.12 -8.64
C SER A 70 -8.77 -6.65 -8.35
N ARG A 71 -9.74 -5.81 -7.96
CA ARG A 71 -9.55 -4.36 -7.74
C ARG A 71 -9.88 -3.94 -6.30
N TRP A 72 -9.19 -2.90 -5.85
CA TRP A 72 -9.48 -2.21 -4.59
C TRP A 72 -10.47 -1.07 -4.86
N ASN A 73 -11.46 -0.91 -3.98
CA ASN A 73 -12.47 0.13 -4.07
C ASN A 73 -12.63 0.80 -2.71
N TYR A 74 -13.22 1.99 -2.74
CA TYR A 74 -13.55 2.79 -1.58
C TYR A 74 -15.05 2.76 -1.37
N VAL A 75 -15.48 2.46 -0.16
CA VAL A 75 -16.88 2.55 0.26
C VAL A 75 -16.95 3.48 1.45
N CYS A 76 -17.90 4.40 1.39
CA CYS A 76 -18.28 5.24 2.50
C CYS A 76 -19.53 4.61 3.12
N SER A 77 -19.49 4.31 4.41
CA SER A 77 -20.61 3.72 5.17
C SER A 77 -20.95 4.59 6.35
#